data_AF-A0A3S1GQA5-F1
#
_entry.id   AF-A0A3S1GQA5-F1
#
_cell.length_a   1.000
_cell.length_b   1.000
_cell.length_c   1.000
_cell.angle_alpha   90.00
_cell.angle_beta   90.00
_cell.angle_gamma   90.00
#
_symmetry.space_group_name_H-M   'P 1'
#
loop_
_entity.id
_entity.type
_entity.pdbx_description
1 polymer ?
#
loop_
_entity_poly.entity_id
_entity_poly.type
_entity_poly.pdbx_seq_one_letter_code
_entity_poly.pdbx_strand_id
1 'polypeptide(L)' 'GAIVGAGAVVTRDVPASATVVGNPARAVTKG' A
#
# COMPACT_ATOMS: atom_id res chain seq x y z
N GLY A 1 1.20 12.13 1.88
CA GLY A 1 1.79 10.91 2.47
C GLY A 1 1.14 9.69 1.87
N ALA A 2 1.77 8.52 1.94
CA ALA A 2 1.16 7.25 1.57
C ALA A 2 0.68 6.51 2.82
N ILE A 3 -0.32 5.64 2.68
CA ILE A 3 -0.85 4.82 3.77
C ILE A 3 -0.42 3.38 3.55
N VAL A 4 0.23 2.78 4.56
CA VAL A 4 0.66 1.38 4.55
C VAL A 4 -0.11 0.63 5.62
N GLY A 5 -0.86 -0.40 5.22
CA GLY A 5 -1.61 -1.24 6.16
C GLY A 5 -0.69 -2.04 7.08
N ALA A 6 -1.15 -2.30 8.30
CA ALA A 6 -0.45 -3.18 9.23
C ALA A 6 -0.25 -4.57 8.59
N GLY A 7 0.97 -5.10 8.69
CA GLY A 7 1.34 -6.39 8.10
C GLY A 7 1.56 -6.38 6.58
N ALA A 8 1.58 -5.20 5.95
CA ALA A 8 1.91 -5.11 4.54
C ALA A 8 3.41 -5.32 4.28
N VAL A 9 3.74 -6.12 3.26
CA VAL A 9 5.13 -6.30 2.80
C VAL A 9 5.29 -5.55 1.48
N VAL A 10 5.92 -4.39 1.55
CA VAL A 10 6.16 -3.51 0.40
C VAL A 10 7.45 -3.95 -0.29
N THR A 11 7.32 -4.44 -1.52
CA THR A 11 8.47 -4.92 -2.32
C THR A 11 8.89 -3.95 -3.44
N ARG A 12 8.17 -2.82 -3.59
CA ARG A 12 8.37 -1.79 -4.61
C ARG A 12 7.91 -0.43 -4.08
N ASP A 13 8.34 0.65 -4.72
CA ASP A 13 7.98 2.01 -4.31
C ASP A 13 6.47 2.25 -4.27
N VAL A 14 6.03 3.04 -3.29
CA VAL A 14 4.63 3.40 -3.08
C VAL A 14 4.43 4.87 -3.49
N PRO A 15 3.54 5.17 -4.46
CA PRO A 15 3.25 6.54 -4.86
C PRO A 15 2.69 7.37 -3.70
N ALA A 16 2.94 8.68 -3.74
CA ALA A 16 2.30 9.61 -2.83
C ALA A 16 0.77 9.50 -2.94
N SER A 17 0.07 9.58 -1.81
CA SER A 17 -1.39 9.44 -1.71
C SER A 17 -1.94 8.04 -2.06
N ALA A 18 -1.09 7.04 -2.28
CA ALA A 18 -1.54 5.65 -2.42
C ALA A 18 -1.82 5.01 -1.04
N THR A 19 -2.74 4.05 -1.02
CA THR A 19 -2.96 3.14 0.11
C THR A 19 -2.61 1.73 -0.32
N VAL A 20 -1.72 1.05 0.40
CA VAL A 20 -1.29 -0.33 0.08
C VAL A 20 -1.50 -1.26 1.27
N VAL A 21 -1.93 -2.49 1.00
CA VAL A 21 -2.15 -3.53 2.02
C VAL A 21 -1.76 -4.92 1.51
N GLY A 22 -1.52 -5.86 2.42
CA GLY A 22 -1.28 -7.28 2.11
C GLY A 22 0.19 -7.66 1.87
N ASN A 23 0.42 -8.95 1.66
CA ASN A 23 1.72 -9.52 1.34
C ASN A 23 1.61 -10.44 0.11
N PRO A 24 2.21 -10.08 -1.05
CA PRO A 24 2.89 -8.82 -1.33
C PRO A 24 1.91 -7.63 -1.40
N ALA A 25 2.36 -6.43 -1.02
CA ALA A 25 1.51 -5.26 -0.92
C ALA A 25 0.90 -4.84 -2.26
N ARG A 26 -0.41 -4.54 -2.26
CA ARG A 26 -1.16 -4.06 -3.44
C ARG A 26 -1.91 -2.78 -3.12
N ALA A 27 -2.03 -1.91 -4.12
CA ALA A 27 -2.80 -0.68 -4.01
C ALA A 27 -4.30 -0.99 -3.85
N VAL A 28 -4.94 -0.34 -2.89
CA VAL A 28 -6.38 -0.41 -2.66
C VAL A 28 -6.99 0.97 -2.89
N THR A 29 -7.91 1.04 -3.83
CA THR A 29 -8.74 2.22 -4.06
C THR A 29 -10.05 2.04 -3.30
N LYS A 30 -10.49 3.05 -2.54
CA LYS A 30 -11.89 3.11 -2.11
C LYS A 30 -12.73 3.40 -3.36
N GLY A 31 -13.69 2.52 -3.65
CA GLY A 31 -14.78 2.82 -4.57
C GLY A 31 -15.70 3.89 -4.00
#